data_AF-A0A519ZE13-F1
#
_entry.id   AF-A0A519ZE13-F1
#
_cell.length_a   1.000
_cell.length_b   1.000
_cell.length_c   1.000
_cell.angle_alpha   90.00
_cell.angle_beta   90.00
_cell.angle_gamma   90.00
#
_symmetry.space_group_name_H-M   'P 1'
#
loop_
_entity.id
_entity.type
_entity.pdbx_description
1 polymer ?
#
loop_
_entity_poly.entity_id
_entity_poly.type
_entity_poly.pdbx_seq_one_letter_code
_entity_poly.pdbx_strand_id
1 'polypeptide(L)'
;GYAVGFDMTRRDLQNDMKKQGRPWCIGKAFEQSGPIGPITPAADAGDIENAEIWLQVNGTDRQRSNVSKLIWNIAETIEHLSAAWDLQPGDLIYSGTPEGVAAVVAGDTLEGGVAGLVPLKLKIA
;
A
#
# COMPACT_ATOMS: atom_id res chain seq x y z
N GLY A 1 10.17 -6.45 8.67
CA GLY A 1 8.93 -6.28 9.45
C GLY A 1 7.82 -5.87 8.49
N TYR A 2 6.68 -5.46 9.03
CA TYR A 2 5.51 -5.09 8.23
C TYR A 2 4.93 -3.77 8.71
N ALA A 3 4.32 -3.01 7.81
CA ALA A 3 3.63 -1.77 8.15
C ALA A 3 2.43 -1.57 7.21
N VAL A 4 1.45 -0.81 7.67
CA VAL A 4 0.38 -0.31 6.80
C VAL A 4 0.95 0.81 5.95
N GLY A 5 0.68 0.80 4.64
CA GLY A 5 1.09 1.84 3.72
C GLY A 5 -0.02 2.22 2.76
N PHE A 6 -0.01 3.48 2.29
CA PHE A 6 -0.88 3.95 1.22
C PHE A 6 -0.05 4.22 -0.03
N ASP A 7 -0.39 3.55 -1.13
CA ASP A 7 0.20 3.78 -2.45
C ASP A 7 -0.62 4.85 -3.19
N MET A 8 -0.37 6.11 -2.83
CA MET A 8 -1.13 7.25 -3.33
C MET A 8 -0.88 7.44 -4.82
N THR A 9 -1.96 7.59 -5.58
CA THR A 9 -1.90 7.59 -7.04
C THR A 9 -2.62 8.78 -7.64
N ARG A 10 -1.93 9.58 -8.45
CA ARG A 10 -2.57 10.56 -9.35
C ARG A 10 -3.07 9.83 -10.59
N ARG A 11 -4.33 9.37 -10.50
CA ARG A 11 -4.92 8.39 -11.44
C ARG A 11 -5.00 8.90 -12.87
N ASP A 12 -5.36 10.16 -13.04
CA ASP A 12 -5.38 10.89 -14.30
C ASP A 12 -4.01 10.82 -14.99
N LEU A 13 -2.95 11.24 -14.29
CA LEU A 13 -1.59 11.27 -14.84
C LEU A 13 -1.06 9.85 -15.12
N GLN A 14 -1.35 8.89 -14.24
CA GLN A 14 -0.98 7.49 -14.47
C GLN A 14 -1.65 6.95 -15.75
N ASN A 15 -2.93 7.22 -15.95
CA ASN A 15 -3.67 6.76 -17.11
C ASN A 15 -3.17 7.40 -18.41
N ASP A 16 -2.81 8.68 -18.37
CA ASP A 16 -2.26 9.35 -19.55
C ASP A 16 -0.86 8.84 -19.90
N MET A 17 -0.01 8.53 -18.89
CA MET A 17 1.29 7.89 -19.13
C MET A 17 1.12 6.47 -19.71
N LYS A 18 0.14 5.69 -19.22
CA LYS A 18 -0.20 4.38 -19.77
C LYS A 18 -0.58 4.47 -21.26
N LYS A 19 -1.47 5.38 -21.64
CA LYS A 19 -1.90 5.58 -23.04
C LYS A 19 -0.73 5.92 -23.96
N GLN A 20 0.27 6.62 -23.45
CA GLN A 20 1.45 7.04 -24.19
C GLN A 20 2.62 6.03 -24.13
N GLY A 21 2.48 4.92 -23.40
CA GLY A 21 3.56 3.95 -23.19
C GLY A 21 4.75 4.51 -22.39
N ARG A 22 4.51 5.50 -21.52
CA ARG A 22 5.54 6.21 -20.75
C ARG A 22 5.64 5.72 -19.30
N PRO A 23 6.78 5.96 -18.61
CA PRO A 23 6.92 5.64 -17.18
C PRO A 23 5.86 6.30 -16.30
N TRP A 24 5.45 5.61 -15.24
CA TRP A 24 4.35 6.07 -14.37
C TRP A 24 4.80 7.02 -13.25
N CYS A 25 6.06 7.46 -13.25
CA CYS A 25 6.67 8.19 -12.13
C CYS A 25 5.83 9.40 -11.69
N ILE A 26 5.30 10.20 -12.61
CA ILE A 26 4.46 11.35 -12.26
C ILE A 26 3.16 10.96 -11.53
N GLY A 27 2.63 9.77 -11.80
CA GLY A 27 1.42 9.24 -11.18
C GLY A 27 1.65 8.49 -9.86
N LYS A 28 2.87 8.02 -9.61
CA LYS A 28 3.20 7.05 -8.53
C LYS A 28 4.37 7.44 -7.62
N ALA A 29 5.27 8.31 -8.06
CA ALA A 29 6.51 8.67 -7.37
C ALA A 29 6.61 10.19 -7.18
N PHE A 30 5.51 10.80 -6.75
CA PHE A 30 5.46 12.22 -6.39
C PHE A 30 5.72 12.41 -4.88
N GLU A 31 5.90 13.64 -4.44
CA GLU A 31 6.17 13.96 -3.05
C GLU A 31 5.06 13.40 -2.15
N GLN A 32 5.44 12.72 -1.06
CA GLN A 32 4.50 12.12 -0.10
C GLN A 32 3.56 11.06 -0.71
N SER A 33 3.93 10.46 -1.85
CA SER A 33 3.11 9.42 -2.52
C SER A 33 3.07 8.07 -1.80
N GLY A 34 4.04 7.77 -0.94
CA GLY A 34 4.10 6.54 -0.15
C GLY A 34 4.06 6.76 1.36
N PRO A 35 2.94 7.25 1.95
CA PRO A 35 2.80 7.24 3.40
C PRO A 35 2.91 5.81 3.94
N ILE A 36 3.63 5.67 5.05
CA ILE A 36 3.81 4.38 5.74
C ILE A 36 3.71 4.60 7.25
N GLY A 37 3.08 3.63 7.93
CA GLY A 37 3.00 3.59 9.38
C GLY A 37 4.29 3.07 10.03
N PRO A 38 4.32 3.01 11.38
CA PRO A 38 5.42 2.39 12.10
C PRO A 38 5.63 0.93 11.69
N ILE A 39 6.90 0.53 11.54
CA ILE A 39 7.25 -0.85 11.21
C ILE A 39 7.06 -1.73 12.45
N THR A 40 6.17 -2.70 12.33
CA THR A 40 6.01 -3.79 13.30
C THR A 40 7.06 -4.87 13.01
N PRO A 41 7.88 -5.29 14.00
CA PRO A 41 8.80 -6.40 13.82
C PRO A 41 8.08 -7.67 13.35
N ALA A 42 8.72 -8.49 12.52
CA ALA A 42 8.07 -9.66 11.95
C ALA A 42 7.61 -10.67 13.02
N ALA A 43 8.36 -10.79 14.12
CA ALA A 43 8.01 -11.64 15.26
C ALA A 43 6.73 -11.20 15.99
N ASP A 44 6.35 -9.92 15.87
CA ASP A 44 5.20 -9.33 16.57
C ASP A 44 3.98 -9.19 15.66
N ALA A 45 4.10 -9.49 14.36
CA ALA A 45 3.06 -9.23 13.35
C ALA A 45 1.95 -10.30 13.28
N GLY A 46 2.01 -11.35 14.11
CA GLY A 46 1.02 -12.42 14.12
C GLY A 46 0.96 -13.21 12.80
N ASP A 47 -0.23 -13.69 12.45
CA ASP A 47 -0.49 -14.43 11.20
C ASP A 47 -0.77 -13.45 10.04
N ILE A 48 0.29 -12.80 9.57
CA ILE A 48 0.20 -11.72 8.57
C ILE A 48 -0.34 -12.23 7.22
N GLU A 49 -0.07 -13.48 6.84
CA GLU A 49 -0.51 -14.08 5.58
C GLU A 49 -2.04 -14.24 5.52
N ASN A 50 -2.72 -14.29 6.67
CA ASN A 50 -4.19 -14.38 6.77
C ASN A 50 -4.82 -13.15 7.43
N ALA A 51 -4.09 -12.04 7.54
CA ALA A 51 -4.56 -10.83 8.20
C ALA A 51 -5.66 -10.11 7.41
N GLU A 52 -6.65 -9.57 8.12
CA GLU A 52 -7.64 -8.65 7.53
C GLU A 52 -6.98 -7.30 7.21
N ILE A 53 -7.31 -6.73 6.05
CA ILE A 53 -6.87 -5.40 5.61
C ILE A 53 -8.08 -4.50 5.35
N TRP A 54 -7.98 -3.23 5.74
CA TRP A 54 -9.08 -2.27 5.58
C TRP A 54 -8.59 -0.84 5.39
N LEU A 55 -9.45 -0.02 4.78
CA LEU A 55 -9.29 1.43 4.65
C LEU A 55 -10.64 2.11 4.88
N GLN A 56 -10.64 3.14 5.70
CA GLN A 56 -11.72 4.09 5.90
C GLN A 56 -11.35 5.48 5.40
N VAL A 57 -12.33 6.18 4.84
CA VAL A 57 -12.25 7.60 4.51
C VAL A 57 -13.36 8.30 5.26
N ASN A 58 -13.00 9.23 6.15
CA ASN A 58 -13.94 9.93 7.04
C ASN A 58 -14.82 8.95 7.84
N GLY A 59 -14.24 7.85 8.33
CA GLY A 59 -14.93 6.81 9.10
C GLY A 59 -15.82 5.87 8.27
N THR A 60 -15.91 6.06 6.95
CA THR A 60 -16.66 5.17 6.05
C THR A 60 -15.72 4.16 5.40
N ASP A 61 -16.05 2.88 5.49
CA ASP A 61 -15.30 1.81 4.81
C ASP A 61 -15.25 2.05 3.30
N ARG A 62 -14.05 1.99 2.74
CA ARG A 62 -13.78 2.05 1.29
C ARG A 62 -13.17 0.77 0.75
N GLN A 63 -12.32 0.12 1.54
CA GLN A 63 -11.69 -1.15 1.16
C GLN A 63 -11.74 -2.11 2.36
N ARG A 64 -12.01 -3.39 2.08
CA ARG A 64 -12.01 -4.50 3.03
C ARG A 64 -11.54 -5.74 2.29
N SER A 65 -10.55 -6.45 2.80
CA SER A 65 -10.08 -7.70 2.21
C SER A 65 -9.23 -8.51 3.19
N ASN A 66 -8.51 -9.50 2.69
CA ASN A 66 -7.58 -10.32 3.46
C ASN A 66 -6.27 -10.50 2.67
N VAL A 67 -5.13 -10.52 3.37
CA VAL A 67 -3.79 -10.69 2.77
C VAL A 67 -3.68 -12.01 1.99
N SER A 68 -4.39 -13.06 2.42
CA SER A 68 -4.42 -14.35 1.72
C SER A 68 -4.97 -14.28 0.29
N LYS A 69 -5.62 -13.17 -0.10
CA LYS A 69 -6.10 -12.94 -1.47
C LYS A 69 -5.06 -12.35 -2.42
N LEU A 70 -3.82 -12.12 -1.96
CA LEU A 70 -2.73 -11.77 -2.85
C LEU A 70 -2.56 -12.87 -3.91
N ILE A 71 -2.36 -12.45 -5.17
CA ILE A 71 -2.13 -13.40 -6.28
C ILE A 71 -0.76 -14.09 -6.11
N TRP A 72 0.22 -13.33 -5.66
CA TRP A 72 1.54 -13.79 -5.26
C TRP A 72 1.66 -13.49 -3.76
N ASN A 73 1.95 -14.51 -2.94
CA ASN A 73 2.12 -14.29 -1.51
C ASN A 73 3.35 -13.40 -1.22
N ILE A 74 3.56 -13.05 0.06
CA ILE A 74 4.63 -12.12 0.44
C ILE A 74 6.01 -12.70 0.06
N ALA A 75 6.24 -13.99 0.31
CA ALA A 75 7.51 -14.64 0.00
C ALA A 75 7.79 -14.68 -1.51
N GLU A 76 6.79 -15.03 -2.32
CA GLU A 76 6.88 -15.02 -3.79
C GLU A 76 7.16 -13.60 -4.32
N THR A 77 6.48 -12.59 -3.78
CA THR A 77 6.72 -11.18 -4.16
C THR A 77 8.18 -10.80 -3.92
N ILE A 78 8.75 -11.17 -2.76
CA ILE A 78 10.16 -10.91 -2.43
C ILE A 78 11.09 -11.69 -3.37
N GLU A 79 10.82 -12.97 -3.63
CA GLU A 79 11.59 -13.80 -4.55
C GLU A 79 11.68 -13.13 -5.93
N HIS A 80 10.54 -12.76 -6.52
CA HIS A 80 10.48 -12.15 -7.84
C HIS A 80 11.19 -10.80 -7.92
N LEU A 81 11.06 -9.97 -6.90
CA LEU A 81 11.76 -8.68 -6.85
C LEU A 81 13.27 -8.89 -6.71
N SER A 82 13.70 -9.83 -5.87
CA SER A 82 15.12 -10.12 -5.62
C SER A 82 15.86 -10.69 -6.85
N ALA A 83 15.13 -11.28 -7.79
CA ALA A 83 15.70 -11.75 -9.07
C ALA A 83 16.00 -10.59 -10.04
N ALA A 84 15.36 -9.43 -9.87
CA ALA A 84 15.50 -8.27 -10.75
C ALA A 84 16.28 -7.11 -10.12
N TRP A 85 16.25 -6.98 -8.79
CA TRP A 85 16.97 -5.95 -8.04
C TRP A 85 17.63 -6.54 -6.80
N ASP A 86 18.78 -5.99 -6.43
CA ASP A 86 19.40 -6.27 -5.15
C ASP A 86 18.63 -5.54 -4.04
N LEU A 87 18.04 -6.29 -3.11
CA LEU A 87 17.21 -5.74 -2.02
C LEU A 87 18.08 -5.47 -0.79
N GLN A 88 18.11 -4.23 -0.35
CA GLN A 88 18.93 -3.77 0.77
C GLN A 88 18.13 -3.69 2.09
N PRO A 89 18.80 -3.83 3.25
CA PRO A 89 18.18 -3.51 4.53
C PRO A 89 17.63 -2.08 4.55
N GLY A 90 16.33 -1.95 4.81
CA GLY A 90 15.63 -0.65 4.79
C GLY A 90 14.78 -0.44 3.54
N ASP A 91 14.91 -1.28 2.51
CA ASP A 91 14.00 -1.27 1.38
C ASP A 91 12.58 -1.69 1.80
N LEU A 92 11.59 -1.07 1.17
CA LEU A 92 10.18 -1.26 1.48
C LEU A 92 9.44 -1.73 0.23
N ILE A 93 8.59 -2.74 0.39
CA ILE A 93 7.78 -3.32 -0.69
C ILE A 93 6.30 -3.08 -0.38
N TYR A 94 5.61 -2.40 -1.28
CA TYR A 94 4.16 -2.31 -1.27
C TYR A 94 3.60 -3.51 -2.03
N SER A 95 2.95 -4.44 -1.33
CA SER A 95 2.49 -5.74 -1.88
C SER A 95 1.24 -5.67 -2.74
N GLY A 96 0.63 -4.48 -2.86
CA GLY A 96 -0.57 -4.26 -3.67
C GLY A 96 -1.72 -3.67 -2.86
N THR A 97 -2.88 -3.55 -3.50
CA THR A 97 -4.10 -3.03 -2.89
C THR A 97 -5.28 -3.90 -3.30
N PRO A 98 -6.23 -4.19 -2.39
CA PRO A 98 -7.46 -4.87 -2.76
C PRO A 98 -8.36 -3.97 -3.63
N GLU A 99 -9.50 -4.51 -4.04
CA GLU A 99 -10.58 -3.77 -4.68
C GLU A 99 -11.07 -2.54 -3.86
N GLY A 100 -11.81 -1.64 -4.50
CA GLY A 100 -12.42 -0.47 -3.83
C GLY A 100 -11.58 0.81 -3.84
N VAL A 101 -10.51 0.87 -4.64
CA VAL A 101 -9.71 2.10 -4.82
C VAL A 101 -10.59 3.24 -5.34
N ALA A 102 -10.57 4.38 -4.65
CA ALA A 102 -11.37 5.56 -4.98
C ALA A 102 -10.55 6.84 -4.79
N ALA A 103 -11.04 7.94 -5.36
CA ALA A 103 -10.46 9.25 -5.12
C ALA A 103 -10.65 9.71 -3.66
N VAL A 104 -9.66 10.45 -3.17
CA VAL A 104 -9.70 11.23 -1.93
C VAL A 104 -9.38 12.68 -2.26
N VAL A 105 -9.88 13.61 -1.45
CA VAL A 105 -9.72 15.05 -1.67
C VAL A 105 -9.16 15.74 -0.44
N ALA A 106 -8.65 16.97 -0.62
CA ALA A 106 -8.19 17.80 0.49
C ALA A 106 -9.26 17.89 1.59
N GLY A 107 -8.84 17.70 2.84
CA GLY A 107 -9.72 17.64 4.00
C GLY A 107 -10.11 16.22 4.44
N ASP A 108 -10.02 15.22 3.56
CA ASP A 108 -10.33 13.82 3.92
C ASP A 108 -9.36 13.29 4.98
N THR A 109 -9.90 12.50 5.91
CA THR A 109 -9.11 11.71 6.85
C THR A 109 -9.12 10.25 6.43
N LEU A 110 -7.94 9.72 6.16
CA LEU A 110 -7.73 8.30 5.84
C LEU A 110 -7.28 7.59 7.10
N GLU A 111 -7.86 6.42 7.35
CA GLU A 111 -7.43 5.51 8.40
C GLU A 111 -7.43 4.11 7.83
N GLY A 112 -6.30 3.42 7.91
CA GLY A 112 -6.14 2.07 7.36
C GLY A 112 -5.42 1.16 8.33
N GLY A 113 -5.73 -0.13 8.24
CA GLY A 113 -5.21 -1.13 9.14
C GLY A 113 -5.00 -2.48 8.46
N VAL A 114 -4.05 -3.23 9.00
CA VAL A 114 -3.88 -4.66 8.77
C VAL A 114 -3.83 -5.32 10.15
N ALA A 115 -4.59 -6.40 10.36
CA ALA A 115 -4.62 -7.09 11.65
C ALA A 115 -3.20 -7.48 12.10
N GLY A 116 -2.86 -7.17 13.35
CA GLY A 116 -1.51 -7.38 13.90
C GLY A 116 -0.53 -6.23 13.70
N LEU A 117 -0.85 -5.20 12.89
CA LEU A 117 0.01 -4.05 12.64
C LEU A 117 -0.54 -2.76 13.27
N VAL A 118 0.35 -1.78 13.47
CA VAL A 118 -0.04 -0.43 13.88
C VAL A 118 -0.80 0.28 12.74
N PRO A 119 -2.04 0.76 12.97
CA PRO A 119 -2.82 1.47 11.95
C PRO A 119 -2.14 2.77 11.49
N LEU A 120 -2.41 3.16 10.24
CA LEU A 120 -1.96 4.42 9.66
C LEU A 120 -3.16 5.37 9.55
N LYS A 121 -3.03 6.57 10.13
CA LYS A 121 -4.03 7.63 10.03
C LYS A 121 -3.38 8.92 9.54
N LEU A 122 -3.97 9.55 8.51
CA LEU A 122 -3.51 10.83 8.01
C LEU A 122 -4.65 11.67 7.45
N LYS A 123 -4.40 12.97 7.31
CA LYS A 123 -5.32 13.92 6.70
C LYS A 123 -4.74 14.41 5.38
N ILE A 124 -5.55 14.41 4.33
CA ILE A 124 -5.17 14.99 3.04
C ILE A 124 -5.17 16.50 3.17
N ALA A 125 -4.04 17.12 2.83
CA ALA A 125 -3.84 18.57 2.85
C ALA A 125 -4.40 19.24 1.58
#